data_AF-A0A2L2YIT2-F1
#
_entry.id   AF-A0A2L2YIT2-F1
#
_cell.length_a   1.000
_cell.length_b   1.000
_cell.length_c   1.000
_cell.angle_alpha   90.00
_cell.angle_beta   90.00
_cell.angle_gamma   90.00
#
_symmetry.space_group_name_H-M   'P 1'
#
loop_
_entity.id
_entity.type
_entity.pdbx_description
1 polymer ?
#
loop_
_entity_poly.entity_id
_entity_poly.type
_entity_poly.pdbx_seq_one_letter_code
_entity_poly.pdbx_strand_id
1 'polypeptide(L)'
;ADKYQVSSLCDLCSIFLVSELTVENVCEVMCLADMTNNESLKSSAMEYLTNRAAEVMGSSKWKGWMEKNQKLSAEIISDIVTNFSIVPKSIARK
;
A
#
# COMPACT_ATOMS: atom_id res chain seq x y z
N ALA A 1 -0.18 -8.54 18.12
CA ALA A 1 -1.43 -7.85 18.52
C ALA A 1 -2.64 -8.62 18.01
N ASP A 2 -2.74 -8.84 16.70
CA ASP A 2 -3.86 -9.52 16.03
C ASP A 2 -4.15 -10.94 16.55
N LYS A 3 -3.10 -11.78 16.69
CA LYS A 3 -3.18 -13.14 17.27
C LYS A 3 -3.81 -13.21 18.68
N TYR A 4 -3.77 -12.12 19.44
CA TYR A 4 -4.28 -12.04 20.81
C TYR A 4 -5.53 -11.16 20.93
N GLN A 5 -6.10 -10.70 19.79
CA GLN A 5 -7.30 -9.87 19.71
C GLN A 5 -7.28 -8.60 20.57
N VAL A 6 -6.10 -8.05 20.83
CA VAL A 6 -5.97 -6.77 21.53
C VAL A 6 -6.13 -5.64 20.51
N SER A 7 -7.38 -5.28 20.23
CA SER A 7 -7.75 -4.27 19.22
C SER A 7 -7.01 -2.95 19.40
N SER A 8 -6.93 -2.43 20.63
CA SER A 8 -6.22 -1.19 20.94
C SER A 8 -4.71 -1.23 20.61
N LEU A 9 -4.09 -2.41 20.67
CA LEU A 9 -2.69 -2.59 20.30
C LEU A 9 -2.52 -2.76 18.78
N CYS A 10 -3.50 -3.35 18.09
CA CYS A 10 -3.53 -3.38 16.63
C CYS A 10 -3.63 -1.95 16.08
N ASP A 11 -4.49 -1.11 16.65
CA ASP A 11 -4.68 0.28 16.23
C ASP A 11 -3.39 1.10 16.40
N LEU A 12 -2.71 0.97 17.54
CA LEU A 12 -1.42 1.62 17.78
C LEU A 12 -0.34 1.14 16.80
N CYS A 13 -0.27 -0.16 16.51
CA CYS A 13 0.64 -0.69 15.49
C CYS A 13 0.32 -0.14 14.10
N SER A 14 -0.95 -0.03 13.73
CA SER A 14 -1.37 0.55 12.45
C SER A 14 -0.96 2.02 12.34
N ILE A 15 -1.19 2.82 13.38
CA ILE A 15 -0.79 4.24 13.40
C ILE A 15 0.73 4.37 13.23
N PHE A 16 1.50 3.57 13.97
CA PHE A 16 2.97 3.57 13.88
C PHE A 16 3.47 3.13 12.50
N LEU A 17 2.89 2.07 11.95
CA LEU A 17 3.27 1.57 10.63
C LEU A 17 2.96 2.59 9.53
N VAL A 18 1.85 3.32 9.64
CA VAL A 18 1.50 4.39 8.70
C VAL A 18 2.47 5.57 8.82
N SER A 19 2.89 5.96 10.03
CA SER A 19 3.85 7.06 10.21
C SER A 19 5.25 6.74 9.70
N GLU A 20 5.63 5.46 9.68
CA GLU A 20 6.96 4.99 9.27
C GLU A 20 6.96 4.36 7.87
N LEU A 21 5.96 4.67 7.03
CA LEU A 21 5.91 4.18 5.65
C LEU A 21 7.09 4.72 4.83
N THR A 22 7.77 3.80 4.15
CA THR A 22 8.87 4.07 3.23
C THR A 22 8.64 3.33 1.93
N VAL A 23 9.36 3.74 0.88
CA VAL A 23 9.34 3.07 -0.43
C VAL A 23 9.77 1.60 -0.31
N GLU A 24 10.64 1.29 0.66
CA GLU A 24 11.15 -0.05 0.88
C GLU A 24 10.17 -0.94 1.64
N ASN A 25 9.41 -0.41 2.60
CA ASN A 25 8.57 -1.22 3.48
C ASN A 25 7.09 -1.27 3.06
N VAL A 26 6.63 -0.38 2.17
CA VAL A 26 5.20 -0.27 1.82
C VAL A 26 4.60 -1.58 1.31
N CYS A 27 5.35 -2.38 0.54
CA CYS A 27 4.88 -3.68 0.04
C CYS A 27 4.68 -4.70 1.17
N GLU A 28 5.57 -4.70 2.16
CA GLU A 28 5.49 -5.59 3.31
C GLU A 28 4.35 -5.17 4.23
N VAL A 29 4.18 -3.86 4.46
CA VAL A 29 3.05 -3.31 5.23
C VAL A 29 1.72 -3.64 4.55
N MET A 30 1.66 -3.60 3.23
CA MET A 30 0.45 -3.94 2.47
C MET A 30 0.12 -5.44 2.53
N CYS A 31 1.12 -6.32 2.49
CA CYS A 31 0.94 -7.74 2.80
C CYS A 31 0.41 -7.95 4.23
N LEU A 32 0.99 -7.25 5.22
CA LEU A 32 0.56 -7.36 6.61
C LEU A 32 -0.89 -6.90 6.78
N ALA A 33 -1.28 -5.81 6.12
CA ALA A 33 -2.65 -5.31 6.14
C ALA A 33 -3.64 -6.30 5.53
N ASP A 34 -3.27 -6.94 4.42
CA ASP A 34 -4.07 -7.98 3.77
C ASP A 34 -4.21 -9.23 4.66
N MET A 35 -3.11 -9.67 5.28
CA MET A 35 -3.10 -10.83 6.19
C MET A 35 -3.89 -10.59 7.48
N THR A 36 -3.90 -9.37 8.00
CA THR A 36 -4.62 -9.00 9.23
C THR A 36 -6.03 -8.48 8.94
N ASN A 37 -6.45 -8.48 7.68
CA ASN A 37 -7.71 -7.89 7.22
C ASN A 37 -7.94 -6.46 7.76
N ASN A 38 -6.85 -5.68 7.89
CA ASN A 38 -6.85 -4.33 8.42
C ASN A 38 -7.01 -3.33 7.28
N GLU A 39 -8.28 -3.03 6.96
CA GLU A 39 -8.64 -2.17 5.83
C GLU A 39 -8.12 -0.73 5.96
N SER A 40 -8.04 -0.19 7.19
CA SER A 40 -7.51 1.15 7.45
C SER A 40 -6.02 1.24 7.12
N LEU A 41 -5.25 0.22 7.52
CA LEU A 41 -3.83 0.12 7.20
C LEU A 41 -3.61 -0.10 5.71
N LYS A 42 -4.43 -0.96 5.08
CA LYS A 42 -4.38 -1.23 3.63
C LYS A 42 -4.63 0.05 2.83
N SER A 43 -5.64 0.83 3.23
CA SER A 43 -6.00 2.11 2.58
C SER A 43 -4.87 3.14 2.69
N SER A 44 -4.29 3.29 3.89
CA SER A 44 -3.19 4.24 4.13
C SER A 44 -1.92 3.87 3.36
N ALA A 45 -1.58 2.57 3.33
CA ALA A 45 -0.45 2.08 2.55
C ALA A 45 -0.68 2.24 1.03
N MET A 46 -1.90 2.01 0.57
CA MET A 46 -2.30 2.22 -0.83
C MET A 46 -2.21 3.69 -1.25
N GLU A 47 -2.62 4.61 -0.39
CA GLU A 47 -2.51 6.05 -0.63
C GLU A 47 -1.04 6.46 -0.76
N TYR A 48 -0.18 6.04 0.18
CA TYR A 48 1.26 6.28 0.10
C TYR A 48 1.85 5.73 -1.20
N LEU A 49 1.48 4.49 -1.55
CA LEU A 49 1.96 3.84 -2.75
C LEU A 49 1.51 4.55 -4.01
N THR A 50 0.25 4.97 -4.11
CA THR A 50 -0.28 5.72 -5.25
C THR A 50 0.47 7.04 -5.44
N ASN A 51 0.74 7.76 -4.35
CA ASN A 51 1.48 9.02 -4.36
C ASN A 51 2.95 8.86 -4.80
N ARG A 52 3.55 7.68 -4.56
CA ARG A 52 4.95 7.37 -4.93
C ARG A 52 5.07 6.22 -5.91
N ALA A 53 4.04 6.00 -6.73
CA ALA A 53 3.92 4.80 -7.56
C ALA A 53 5.12 4.62 -8.49
N ALA A 54 5.62 5.71 -9.09
CA ALA A 54 6.79 5.66 -9.97
C ALA A 54 8.07 5.20 -9.24
N GLU A 55 8.27 5.62 -7.99
CA GLU A 55 9.45 5.28 -7.18
C GLU A 55 9.37 3.84 -6.68
N VAL A 56 8.20 3.46 -6.14
CA VAL A 56 7.95 2.12 -5.60
C VAL A 56 7.97 1.09 -6.73
N MET A 57 7.19 1.28 -7.79
CA MET A 57 7.06 0.32 -8.88
C MET A 57 8.31 0.23 -9.77
N GLY A 58 9.14 1.27 -9.78
CA GLY A 58 10.44 1.28 -10.44
C GLY A 58 11.51 0.44 -9.74
N SER A 59 11.32 0.15 -8.45
CA SER A 59 12.30 -0.57 -7.64
C SER A 59 12.40 -2.07 -8.00
N SER A 60 13.59 -2.64 -7.86
CA SER A 60 13.79 -4.10 -7.96
C SER A 60 13.05 -4.87 -6.86
N LYS A 61 12.89 -4.25 -5.68
CA LYS A 61 12.15 -4.81 -4.55
C LYS A 61 10.68 -5.03 -4.89
N TRP A 62 10.05 -4.06 -5.55
CA TRP A 62 8.68 -4.21 -6.06
C TRP A 62 8.55 -5.38 -7.05
N LYS A 63 9.47 -5.49 -8.01
CA LYS A 63 9.47 -6.60 -9.00
C LYS A 63 9.54 -7.97 -8.32
N GLY A 64 10.51 -8.17 -7.43
CA GLY A 64 10.64 -9.43 -6.68
C GLY A 64 9.48 -9.69 -5.72
N TRP A 65 8.83 -8.65 -5.23
CA TRP A 65 7.63 -8.78 -4.41
C TRP A 65 6.42 -9.22 -5.24
N MET A 66 6.21 -8.67 -6.45
CA MET A 66 5.12 -9.07 -7.35
C MET A 66 5.20 -10.55 -7.74
N GLU A 67 6.41 -11.06 -8.00
CA GLU A 67 6.61 -12.48 -8.34
C GLU A 67 6.12 -13.41 -7.23
N LYS A 68 6.27 -13.01 -5.97
CA LYS A 68 5.85 -13.77 -4.79
C LYS A 68 4.38 -13.55 -4.43
N ASN A 69 3.82 -12.39 -4.77
CA ASN A 69 2.49 -11.95 -4.34
C ASN A 69 1.59 -11.60 -5.52
N GLN A 70 1.54 -12.48 -6.53
CA GLN A 70 0.88 -12.20 -7.82
C GLN A 70 -0.55 -11.69 -7.67
N LYS A 71 -1.38 -12.36 -6.84
CA LYS A 71 -2.78 -11.96 -6.64
C LYS A 71 -2.90 -10.55 -6.06
N LEU A 72 -2.23 -10.30 -4.93
CA LEU A 72 -2.27 -9.01 -4.26
C LEU A 72 -1.67 -7.90 -5.14
N SER A 73 -0.59 -8.20 -5.87
CA SER A 73 0.02 -7.25 -6.80
C SER A 73 -0.91 -6.87 -7.95
N ALA A 74 -1.70 -7.81 -8.48
CA ALA A 74 -2.66 -7.53 -9.53
C ALA A 74 -3.82 -6.65 -9.03
N GLU A 75 -4.30 -6.91 -7.80
CA GLU A 75 -5.31 -6.07 -7.14
C GLU A 75 -4.77 -4.63 -6.97
N ILE A 76 -3.55 -4.48 -6.43
CA ILE A 76 -2.92 -3.17 -6.26
C ILE A 76 -2.75 -2.43 -7.59
N ILE A 77 -2.25 -3.10 -8.62
CA ILE A 77 -2.10 -2.48 -9.95
C ILE A 77 -3.45 -2.04 -10.50
N SER A 78 -4.49 -2.87 -10.34
CA SER A 78 -5.85 -2.52 -10.74
C SER A 78 -6.36 -1.28 -10.00
N ASP A 79 -6.19 -1.22 -8.68
CA ASP A 79 -6.60 -0.10 -7.84
C ASP A 79 -5.85 1.20 -8.19
N ILE A 80 -4.55 1.09 -8.47
CA ILE A 80 -3.75 2.22 -8.94
C ILE A 80 -4.29 2.73 -10.28
N VAL A 81 -4.52 1.83 -11.24
CA VAL A 81 -5.01 2.19 -12.58
C VAL A 81 -6.40 2.83 -12.51
N THR A 82 -7.31 2.31 -11.69
CA THR A 82 -8.65 2.90 -11.51
C THR A 82 -8.55 4.29 -10.85
N ASN A 83 -7.69 4.47 -9.85
CA ASN A 83 -7.48 5.77 -9.21
C ASN A 83 -6.89 6.81 -10.18
N PHE A 84 -5.92 6.43 -11.03
CA PHE A 84 -5.38 7.31 -12.08
C PHE A 84 -6.40 7.61 -13.19
N SER A 85 -7.38 6.73 -13.42
CA SER A 85 -8.44 6.93 -14.41
C SER A 85 -9.50 7.95 -13.96
N ILE A 86 -9.58 8.24 -12.64
CA ILE A 86 -10.57 9.15 -12.04
C ILE A 86 -10.01 10.58 -11.86
N VAL A 87 -8.68 10.75 -11.83
CA VAL A 87 -8.05 12.08 -11.88
C VAL A 87 -7.56 12.34 -13.31
N PRO A 88 -8.40 12.90 -14.21
CA PRO A 88 -7.87 13.44 -15.45
C PRO A 88 -6.80 14.46 -15.08
N LYS A 89 -5.61 14.31 -15.66
CA LYS A 89 -4.54 15.32 -15.65
C LYS A 89 -5.19 16.69 -15.85
N SER A 90 -5.43 17.44 -14.77
CA SER A 90 -5.89 18.81 -14.88
C SER A 90 -4.72 19.58 -15.47
N ILE A 91 -4.83 19.77 -16.78
CA ILE A 91 -4.12 20.68 -17.64
C ILE A 91 -3.42 21.80 -16.84
N ALA A 92 -2.12 21.66 -16.60
CA ALA A 92 -1.25 22.80 -16.42
C ALA A 92 -0.93 23.35 -17.82
N ARG A 93 -1.88 24.11 -18.38
CA ARG A 93 -1.63 24.99 -19.53
C ARG A 93 -0.69 26.09 -19.03
N LYS A 94 0.52 26.14 -19.58
CA LYS A 94 1.18 27.42 -19.84
C LYS A 94 0.64 27.96 -21.17
#